data_AF-A0A6N2R218-F1
#
_entry.id   AF-A0A6N2R218-F1
#
_cell.length_a   1.000
_cell.length_b   1.000
_cell.length_c   1.000
_cell.angle_alpha   90.00
_cell.angle_beta   90.00
_cell.angle_gamma   90.00
#
_symmetry.space_group_name_H-M   'P 1'
#
loop_
_entity.id
_entity.type
_entity.pdbx_description
1 polymer ?
#
loop_
_entity_poly.entity_id
_entity_poly.type
_entity_poly.pdbx_seq_one_letter_code
_entity_poly.pdbx_strand_id
1 'polypeptide(L)'
;MEFSEIREKFEGLTADQVCELAKFGKEILDHAGMFGLSSGLLNLIKDIINADNYVLDDNKCTIETLIYIISLVNDLTEKCWHERKTPFGLTGLKDDNEYLGLKDATKIEAL
;
A
#
# COMPACT_ATOMS: atom_id res chain seq x y z
N MET A 1 -7.01 8.26 17.97
CA MET A 1 -7.19 6.86 18.39
C MET A 1 -6.04 6.56 19.32
N GLU A 2 -6.36 6.10 20.52
CA GLU A 2 -5.34 5.71 21.49
C GLU A 2 -4.78 4.35 21.12
N PHE A 3 -3.51 4.09 21.46
CA PHE A 3 -2.86 2.83 21.12
C PHE A 3 -3.56 1.61 21.76
N SER A 4 -4.28 1.84 22.87
CA SER A 4 -5.12 0.84 23.54
C SER A 4 -6.33 0.40 22.71
N GLU A 5 -6.84 1.24 21.81
CA GLU A 5 -8.01 0.95 20.95
C GLU A 5 -7.63 0.15 19.69
N ILE A 6 -6.33 0.11 19.35
CA ILE A 6 -5.80 -0.64 18.20
C ILE A 6 -6.06 -2.13 18.36
N ARG A 7 -5.89 -2.68 19.57
CA ARG A 7 -6.06 -4.13 19.83
C ARG A 7 -7.45 -4.64 19.45
N GLU A 8 -8.50 -3.84 19.70
CA GLU A 8 -9.88 -4.20 19.37
C GLU A 8 -10.12 -4.22 17.86
N LYS A 9 -9.45 -3.33 17.11
CA LYS A 9 -9.54 -3.29 15.64
C LYS A 9 -8.71 -4.36 14.93
N PHE A 10 -7.63 -4.82 15.55
CA PHE A 10 -6.76 -5.88 15.02
C PHE A 10 -7.12 -7.26 15.58
N GLU A 11 -8.37 -7.45 16.01
CA GLU A 11 -8.99 -8.75 16.34
C GLU A 11 -8.17 -9.65 17.27
N GLY A 12 -7.43 -9.05 18.22
CA GLY A 12 -6.66 -9.81 19.20
C GLY A 12 -5.20 -10.10 18.84
N LEU A 13 -4.66 -9.50 17.77
CA LEU A 13 -3.21 -9.46 17.58
C LEU A 13 -2.51 -8.81 18.79
N THR A 14 -1.36 -9.36 19.15
CA THR A 14 -0.46 -8.78 20.16
C THR A 14 0.21 -7.52 19.61
N ALA A 15 0.72 -6.67 20.52
CA ALA A 15 1.46 -5.48 20.12
C ALA A 15 2.66 -5.80 19.22
N ASP A 16 3.38 -6.88 19.51
CA ASP A 16 4.53 -7.33 18.70
C ASP A 16 4.09 -7.73 17.29
N GLN A 17 2.99 -8.48 17.15
CA GLN A 17 2.46 -8.84 15.83
C GLN A 17 2.01 -7.62 15.03
N VAL A 18 1.35 -6.64 15.66
CA VAL A 18 0.98 -5.39 15.01
C VAL A 18 2.23 -4.63 14.55
N CYS A 19 3.28 -4.60 15.38
CA CYS A 19 4.54 -3.96 15.04
C CYS A 19 5.22 -4.62 13.83
N GLU A 20 5.28 -5.95 13.78
CA GLU A 20 5.84 -6.69 12.65
C GLU A 20 5.04 -6.47 11.35
N LEU A 21 3.71 -6.48 11.42
CA LEU A 21 2.86 -6.18 10.25
C LEU A 21 3.07 -4.74 9.75
N ALA A 22 3.19 -3.78 10.66
CA ALA A 22 3.46 -2.39 10.32
C ALA A 22 4.83 -2.22 9.65
N LYS A 23 5.88 -2.91 10.15
CA LYS A 23 7.21 -2.92 9.52
C LYS A 23 7.16 -3.51 8.12
N PHE A 24 6.51 -4.66 7.96
CA PHE A 24 6.36 -5.33 6.66
C PHE A 24 5.67 -4.42 5.64
N GLY A 25 4.53 -3.82 6.00
CA GLY A 25 3.82 -2.89 5.14
C GLY A 25 4.67 -1.66 4.80
N LYS A 26 5.41 -1.13 5.78
CA LYS A 26 6.33 -0.02 5.57
C LYS A 26 7.46 -0.38 4.59
N GLU A 27 8.11 -1.52 4.72
CA GLU A 27 9.21 -1.94 3.83
C GLU A 27 8.76 -2.05 2.37
N ILE A 28 7.55 -2.57 2.13
CA ILE A 28 6.95 -2.63 0.80
C ILE A 28 6.76 -1.21 0.23
N LEU A 29 6.15 -0.33 1.03
CA LEU A 29 5.81 1.03 0.60
C LEU A 29 7.05 1.93 0.48
N ASP A 30 8.09 1.73 1.29
CA ASP A 30 9.37 2.44 1.19
C ASP A 30 10.12 2.13 -0.12
N HIS A 31 9.83 0.97 -0.74
CA HIS A 31 10.46 0.60 -2.01
C HIS A 31 9.77 1.25 -3.23
N ALA A 32 8.44 1.20 -3.28
CA ALA A 32 7.69 1.51 -4.51
C ALA A 32 6.63 2.62 -4.34
N GLY A 33 6.30 3.02 -3.12
CA GLY A 33 5.17 3.90 -2.83
C GLY A 33 3.83 3.25 -3.18
N MET A 34 2.72 3.93 -2.91
CA MET A 34 1.40 3.38 -3.25
C MET A 34 1.19 3.34 -4.77
N PHE A 35 1.47 4.46 -5.44
CA PHE A 35 1.22 4.58 -6.89
C PHE A 35 2.17 3.69 -7.71
N GLY A 36 3.45 3.64 -7.32
CA GLY A 36 4.43 2.79 -7.98
C GLY A 36 4.14 1.30 -7.76
N LEU A 37 3.72 0.90 -6.56
CA LEU A 37 3.33 -0.50 -6.29
C LEU A 37 2.12 -0.92 -7.13
N SER A 38 1.04 -0.15 -7.11
CA SER A 38 -0.18 -0.46 -7.88
C SER A 38 0.10 -0.55 -9.39
N SER A 39 0.80 0.44 -9.94
CA SER A 39 1.15 0.46 -11.37
C SER A 39 2.14 -0.64 -11.77
N GLY A 40 3.14 -0.92 -10.93
CA GLY A 40 4.12 -1.98 -11.15
C GLY A 40 3.48 -3.37 -11.20
N LEU A 41 2.59 -3.67 -10.24
CA LEU A 41 1.88 -4.95 -10.22
C LEU A 41 0.93 -5.10 -11.41
N LEU A 42 0.25 -4.01 -11.83
CA LEU A 42 -0.61 -4.05 -13.02
C LEU A 42 0.20 -4.33 -14.29
N ASN A 43 1.39 -3.74 -14.42
CA ASN A 43 2.27 -4.00 -15.56
C ASN A 43 2.81 -5.44 -15.52
N LEU A 44 3.17 -5.96 -14.35
CA LEU A 44 3.55 -7.36 -14.19
C LEU A 44 2.44 -8.32 -14.63
N ILE A 45 1.17 -8.05 -14.29
CA ILE A 45 0.04 -8.85 -14.75
C ILE A 45 -0.04 -8.83 -16.30
N LYS A 46 0.12 -7.65 -16.92
CA LYS A 46 0.12 -7.54 -18.38
C LYS A 46 1.26 -8.35 -19.01
N ASP A 47 2.45 -8.30 -18.42
CA ASP A 47 3.61 -9.04 -18.91
C ASP A 47 3.39 -10.55 -18.81
N ILE A 48 2.81 -11.03 -17.70
CA ILE A 48 2.46 -12.44 -17.51
C ILE A 48 1.44 -12.90 -18.55
N ILE A 49 0.35 -12.15 -18.74
CA ILE A 49 -0.73 -12.51 -19.69
C ILE A 49 -0.24 -12.51 -21.14
N ASN A 50 0.71 -11.63 -21.47
CA ASN A 50 1.26 -11.51 -22.83
C ASN A 50 2.46 -12.43 -23.09
N ALA A 51 2.89 -13.23 -22.12
CA ALA A 51 4.00 -14.16 -22.33
C ALA A 51 3.61 -15.27 -23.32
N ASP A 52 4.51 -15.61 -24.24
CA ASP A 52 4.28 -16.60 -25.31
C ASP A 52 3.89 -18.00 -24.75
N ASN A 53 4.28 -18.31 -23.52
CA ASN A 53 4.04 -19.57 -22.83
C ASN A 53 3.00 -19.45 -21.71
N TYR A 54 2.14 -18.44 -21.73
CA TYR A 54 1.12 -18.25 -20.70
C TYR A 54 0.15 -19.44 -20.63
N VAL A 55 -0.01 -20.00 -19.44
CA VAL A 55 -1.00 -21.03 -19.12
C VAL A 55 -1.93 -20.50 -18.04
N LEU A 56 -3.22 -20.37 -18.36
CA LEU A 56 -4.21 -19.76 -17.47
C LEU A 56 -4.30 -20.49 -16.12
N ASP A 57 -4.45 -21.81 -16.13
CA ASP A 57 -4.67 -22.57 -14.89
C ASP A 57 -3.49 -22.48 -13.93
N ASP A 58 -2.25 -22.46 -14.46
CA ASP A 58 -1.03 -22.35 -13.67
C ASP A 58 -0.88 -20.96 -13.02
N ASN A 59 -1.37 -19.91 -13.68
CA ASN A 59 -1.13 -18.52 -13.29
C ASN A 59 -2.34 -17.81 -12.68
N LYS A 60 -3.53 -18.44 -12.74
CA LYS A 60 -4.79 -17.83 -12.28
C LYS A 60 -4.69 -17.33 -10.84
N CYS A 61 -4.20 -18.17 -9.93
CA CYS A 61 -4.08 -17.81 -8.51
C CYS A 61 -3.11 -16.61 -8.30
N THR A 62 -2.00 -16.60 -9.03
CA THR A 62 -1.03 -15.49 -8.99
C THR A 62 -1.66 -14.19 -9.49
N ILE A 63 -2.35 -14.21 -10.63
CA ILE A 63 -3.02 -13.03 -11.18
C ILE A 63 -4.10 -12.53 -10.21
N GLU A 64 -4.94 -13.42 -9.67
CA GLU A 64 -5.97 -13.07 -8.68
C GLU A 64 -5.36 -12.41 -7.42
N THR A 65 -4.24 -12.94 -6.94
CA THR A 65 -3.52 -12.38 -5.79
C THR A 65 -2.97 -10.99 -6.10
N LEU A 66 -2.35 -10.80 -7.26
CA LEU A 66 -1.80 -9.50 -7.66
C LEU A 66 -2.92 -8.46 -7.83
N ILE A 67 -4.05 -8.84 -8.43
CA ILE A 67 -5.24 -7.98 -8.56
C ILE A 67 -5.77 -7.59 -7.19
N TYR A 68 -5.85 -8.54 -6.26
CA TYR A 68 -6.33 -8.26 -4.90
C TYR A 68 -5.43 -7.26 -4.17
N ILE A 69 -4.10 -7.42 -4.27
CA ILE A 69 -3.14 -6.48 -3.69
C ILE A 69 -3.30 -5.09 -4.32
N ILE A 70 -3.44 -5.00 -5.64
CA ILE A 70 -3.68 -3.73 -6.34
C ILE A 70 -4.93 -3.03 -5.80
N SER A 71 -6.03 -3.77 -5.60
CA SER A 71 -7.26 -3.21 -5.02
C SER A 71 -7.04 -2.65 -3.62
N LEU A 72 -6.34 -3.38 -2.74
CA LEU A 72 -6.02 -2.90 -1.39
C LEU A 72 -5.17 -1.62 -1.40
N VAL A 73 -4.20 -1.54 -2.31
CA VAL A 73 -3.33 -0.36 -2.45
C VAL A 73 -4.11 0.84 -3.01
N ASN A 74 -5.03 0.60 -3.95
CA ASN A 74 -5.89 1.65 -4.49
C ASN A 74 -6.85 2.21 -3.43
N ASP A 75 -7.46 1.34 -2.62
CA ASP A 75 -8.31 1.75 -1.49
C ASP A 75 -7.53 2.59 -0.47
N LEU A 76 -6.28 2.20 -0.17
CA LEU A 76 -5.38 2.98 0.68
C LEU A 76 -5.05 4.34 0.04
N THR A 77 -4.78 4.36 -1.26
CA THR A 77 -4.48 5.57 -2.03
C THR A 77 -5.64 6.56 -1.98
N GLU A 78 -6.88 6.10 -2.20
CA GLU A 78 -8.07 6.94 -2.14
C GLU A 78 -8.27 7.55 -0.74
N LYS A 79 -8.12 6.75 0.32
CA LYS A 79 -8.18 7.25 1.71
C LYS A 79 -7.11 8.31 1.96
N CYS A 80 -5.86 8.04 1.60
CA CYS A 80 -4.73 8.94 1.71
C CYS A 80 -4.96 10.26 0.95
N TRP A 81 -5.54 10.17 -0.25
CA TRP A 81 -5.91 11.33 -1.06
C TRP A 81 -6.95 12.21 -0.37
N HIS A 82 -8.03 11.62 0.14
CA HIS A 82 -9.09 12.35 0.84
C HIS A 82 -8.60 13.01 2.13
N GLU A 83 -7.73 12.34 2.88
CA GLU A 83 -7.15 12.85 4.12
C GLU A 83 -5.97 13.81 3.89
N ARG A 84 -5.49 13.93 2.65
CA ARG A 84 -4.24 14.64 2.28
C ARG A 84 -3.07 14.21 3.15
N LYS A 85 -2.86 12.90 3.26
CA LYS A 85 -1.79 12.26 4.04
C LYS A 85 -1.27 11.05 3.28
N THR A 86 0.00 10.75 3.45
CA THR A 86 0.60 9.48 3.01
C THR A 86 0.32 8.37 4.04
N PRO A 87 0.57 7.08 3.70
CA PRO A 87 0.52 5.98 4.67
C PRO A 87 1.44 6.18 5.88
N PHE A 88 2.47 7.01 5.75
CA PHE A 88 3.42 7.34 6.81
C PHE A 88 3.07 8.63 7.57
N GLY A 89 1.86 9.18 7.37
CA GLY A 89 1.43 10.46 7.97
C GLY A 89 1.53 11.61 6.97
N LEU A 90 1.93 12.82 7.39
CA LEU A 90 2.00 13.97 6.46
C LEU A 90 3.19 13.91 5.48
N THR A 91 4.05 12.90 5.56
CA THR A 91 5.23 12.76 4.69
C THR A 91 5.41 11.31 4.27
N GLY A 92 5.55 11.03 2.97
CA GLY A 92 5.87 9.71 2.43
C GLY A 92 7.01 9.74 1.42
N LEU A 93 7.10 8.74 0.54
CA LEU A 93 8.05 8.77 -0.57
C LEU A 93 7.79 9.99 -1.46
N LYS A 94 8.84 10.45 -2.15
CA LYS A 94 8.77 11.65 -3.00
C LYS A 94 7.60 11.57 -3.98
N ASP A 95 7.45 10.45 -4.67
CA ASP A 95 6.40 10.27 -5.67
C ASP A 95 5.00 10.33 -5.03
N ASP A 96 4.79 9.65 -3.90
CA ASP A 96 3.51 9.72 -3.15
C ASP A 96 3.20 11.15 -2.68
N ASN A 97 4.21 11.90 -2.21
CA ASN A 97 4.05 13.30 -1.80
C ASN A 97 3.68 14.21 -2.97
N GLU A 98 4.30 14.01 -4.14
CA GLU A 98 3.98 14.78 -5.35
C GLU A 98 2.54 14.52 -5.79
N TYR A 99 2.13 13.24 -5.85
CA TYR A 99 0.77 12.87 -6.19
C TYR A 99 -0.24 13.47 -5.20
N LEU A 100 0.00 13.35 -3.89
CA LEU A 100 -0.92 13.85 -2.85
C LEU A 100 -0.88 15.37 -2.66
N GLY A 101 -0.08 16.09 -3.44
CA GLY A 101 0.04 17.55 -3.36
C GLY A 101 0.73 18.07 -2.09
N LEU A 102 1.51 17.22 -1.43
CA LEU A 102 2.20 17.51 -0.17
C LEU A 102 3.56 18.19 -0.39
N LYS A 103 4.16 18.08 -1.58
CA LYS A 103 5.46 18.70 -1.93
C LYS A 103 6.54 18.42 -0.86
N ASP A 104 7.23 19.45 -0.38
CA ASP A 104 8.26 19.39 0.67
C ASP A 104 7.67 19.53 2.09
N ALA A 105 6.37 19.26 2.29
CA ALA A 105 5.80 19.26 3.63
C ALA A 105 6.57 18.24 4.48
N THR A 106 7.08 18.69 5.64
CA THR A 106 7.92 17.88 6.54
C THR A 106 7.27 17.64 7.91
N LYS A 107 6.11 18.23 8.18
CA LYS A 107 5.53 18.25 9.53
C LYS A 107 4.06 17.93 9.52
N ILE A 108 3.65 17.13 10.51
CA ILE A 108 2.23 16.95 10.84
C ILE A 108 1.75 18.16 11.63
N GLU A 109 1.08 19.13 11.00
CA GLU A 109 0.38 20.19 11.74
C GLU A 109 -0.97 19.65 12.19
N ALA A 110 -1.20 19.61 13.50
CA ALA A 110 -2.49 19.23 14.08
C ALA A 110 -3.53 20.30 13.72
N LEU A 111 -4.69 19.87 13.21
CA LEU A 111 -5.88 20.70 13.04
C LEU A 111 -6.48 21.07 14.40
#